data_AF-A0A6F9C7F8-F1
#
_entry.id   AF-A0A6F9C7F8-F1
#
_cell.length_a   1.000
_cell.length_b   1.000
_cell.length_c   1.000
_cell.angle_alpha   90.00
_cell.angle_beta   90.00
_cell.angle_gamma   90.00
#
_symmetry.space_group_name_H-M   'P 1'
#
loop_
_entity.id
_entity.type
_entity.pdbx_description
1 polymer ?
#
loop_
_entity_poly.entity_id
_entity_poly.type
_entity_poly.pdbx_seq_one_letter_code
_entity_poly.pdbx_strand_id
1 'polypeptide(L)'
;RPSMLDVPALLLTTLEELTEEQLKTFQSDLTSVQLDGFPPIPENQLENADRQGTVDQMVERYDPEAAVEITLMILKRMDQNDLTKKLQRDHRAIEEDCVRLIGSSSSAMWMEASGSKDTGIQQDKDELFTETPKLSDLDPERGLEMANSLNTQVAVNTQENTQRMDEELGRERDEFTPEIHDQDNRGEYRFQCPSAGLFQCSITGLVFRMEGEGEVLYRTVPWNRRLLAQRGKRPAGPLFKFTCLKGSVCQLHLPHCEIYNSGLTCDFLSVAHVTDENMEFIHPHKITETHVIIKISGFSAYGDVKDEDSPTVPIRALVLLFYTPPVVPKKRSILNVLLLPINVVIREVQEEWRRRNEDRNIYVETNSHCQLTPNQEYNLSTDLTDEYLIKPTDAEFVDFESYENYIPTFQLFLQTVVEQVNLLLKENGGVVSVWDRLVWLPVSAVSPAAPPANPSTLPGRGFIRNHRTALETRLGVLQPLFLRLQDRGVLIDEEREEVVSKSTKTQQNQALLDMVVRKGGEAQEEFYQVLREADHFLVKDLEKKKA
;
A
#
# COMPACT_ATOMS: atom_id res chain seq x y z
N ARG A 1 20.99 -36.56 -22.57
CA ARG A 1 20.37 -35.22 -22.43
C ARG A 1 18.89 -35.44 -22.23
N PRO A 2 18.29 -34.97 -21.14
CA PRO A 2 16.87 -34.59 -21.18
C PRO A 2 16.71 -33.51 -22.25
N SER A 3 15.59 -33.53 -22.98
CA SER A 3 15.14 -32.37 -23.75
C SER A 3 14.46 -31.41 -22.78
N MET A 4 14.95 -30.17 -22.71
CA MET A 4 14.12 -29.08 -22.18
C MET A 4 12.92 -28.94 -23.12
N LEU A 5 11.73 -29.13 -22.57
CA LEU A 5 10.49 -28.66 -23.18
C LEU A 5 10.08 -27.44 -22.37
N ASP A 6 9.60 -26.41 -23.05
CA ASP A 6 8.84 -25.34 -22.40
C ASP A 6 7.40 -25.81 -22.18
N VAL A 7 6.60 -25.01 -21.47
CA VAL A 7 5.21 -25.35 -21.15
C VAL A 7 4.36 -25.60 -22.42
N PRO A 8 4.44 -24.78 -23.49
CA PRO A 8 3.78 -25.09 -24.77
C PRO A 8 4.20 -26.44 -25.37
N ALA A 9 5.49 -26.78 -25.40
CA ALA A 9 5.93 -28.07 -25.94
C ALA A 9 5.52 -29.27 -25.04
N LEU A 10 5.44 -29.08 -23.73
CA LEU A 10 4.88 -30.09 -22.82
C LEU A 10 3.38 -30.31 -23.05
N LEU A 11 2.61 -29.23 -23.24
CA LEU A 11 1.20 -29.31 -23.62
C LEU A 11 1.03 -30.04 -24.95
N LEU A 12 1.82 -29.68 -25.98
CA LEU A 12 1.80 -30.32 -27.29
C LEU A 12 2.01 -31.84 -27.20
N THR A 13 3.09 -32.27 -26.55
CA THR A 13 3.39 -33.70 -26.39
C THR A 13 2.30 -34.46 -25.62
N THR A 14 1.56 -33.78 -24.74
CA THR A 14 0.40 -34.37 -24.05
C THR A 14 -0.82 -34.50 -24.98
N LEU A 15 -1.06 -33.55 -25.89
CA LEU A 15 -2.13 -33.65 -26.90
C LEU A 15 -1.77 -34.63 -28.04
N GLU A 16 -0.48 -34.87 -28.31
CA GLU A 16 -0.01 -35.91 -29.24
C GLU A 16 -0.37 -37.34 -28.78
N GLU A 17 -0.55 -37.56 -27.47
CA GLU A 17 -1.01 -38.85 -26.93
C GLU A 17 -2.54 -39.03 -26.97
N LEU A 18 -3.31 -38.00 -27.36
CA LEU A 18 -4.76 -38.12 -27.60
C LEU A 18 -5.05 -38.62 -29.03
N THR A 19 -6.03 -39.50 -29.17
CA THR A 19 -6.61 -39.84 -30.49
C THR A 19 -7.45 -38.69 -31.05
N GLU A 20 -7.73 -38.68 -32.36
CA GLU A 20 -8.51 -37.61 -33.00
C GLU A 20 -9.89 -37.36 -32.37
N GLU A 21 -10.60 -38.42 -31.96
CA GLU A 21 -11.91 -38.25 -31.31
C GLU A 21 -11.78 -37.74 -29.87
N GLN A 22 -10.69 -38.08 -29.17
CA GLN A 22 -10.37 -37.48 -27.87
C GLN A 22 -9.97 -36.01 -28.02
N LEU A 23 -9.20 -35.65 -29.05
CA LEU A 23 -8.82 -34.26 -29.33
C LEU A 23 -10.05 -33.39 -29.61
N LYS A 24 -11.03 -33.88 -30.37
CA LYS A 24 -12.32 -33.18 -30.55
C LYS A 24 -13.10 -33.02 -29.25
N THR A 25 -13.11 -34.03 -28.37
CA THR A 25 -13.73 -33.92 -27.05
C THR A 25 -13.01 -32.88 -26.19
N PHE A 26 -11.67 -32.88 -26.20
CA PHE A 26 -10.83 -31.90 -25.50
C PHE A 26 -11.10 -30.47 -25.99
N GLN A 27 -11.17 -30.27 -27.31
CA GLN A 27 -11.55 -29.00 -27.94
C GLN A 27 -12.99 -28.59 -27.59
N SER A 28 -13.93 -29.52 -27.53
CA SER A 28 -15.32 -29.26 -27.13
C SER A 28 -15.45 -28.90 -25.65
N ASP A 29 -14.62 -29.45 -24.77
CA ASP A 29 -14.53 -28.99 -23.38
C ASP A 29 -13.88 -27.59 -23.30
N LEU A 30 -12.88 -27.26 -24.13
CA LEU A 30 -12.30 -25.90 -24.18
C LEU A 30 -13.31 -24.81 -24.60
N THR A 31 -14.32 -25.16 -25.40
CA THR A 31 -15.37 -24.22 -25.86
C THR A 31 -16.60 -24.19 -24.96
N SER A 32 -16.95 -25.31 -24.32
CA SER A 32 -18.18 -25.45 -23.53
C SER A 32 -17.99 -25.28 -22.02
N VAL A 33 -16.77 -25.44 -21.50
CA VAL A 33 -16.54 -25.41 -20.05
C VAL A 33 -16.22 -24.02 -19.57
N GLN A 34 -17.25 -23.36 -19.06
CA GLN A 34 -17.08 -22.23 -18.17
C GLN A 34 -16.53 -22.73 -16.82
N LEU A 35 -15.21 -22.66 -16.66
CA LEU A 35 -14.54 -22.82 -15.38
C LEU A 35 -14.62 -21.49 -14.60
N ASP A 36 -14.69 -21.55 -13.27
CA ASP A 36 -14.62 -20.34 -12.45
C ASP A 36 -13.28 -19.64 -12.68
N GLY A 37 -13.33 -18.38 -13.11
CA GLY A 37 -12.16 -17.58 -13.49
C GLY A 37 -11.76 -17.64 -14.98
N PHE A 38 -11.98 -18.77 -15.68
CA PHE A 38 -11.49 -18.95 -17.06
C PHE A 38 -12.61 -18.90 -18.12
N PRO A 39 -12.68 -17.82 -18.93
CA PRO A 39 -13.67 -17.68 -19.99
C PRO A 39 -13.34 -18.59 -21.19
N PRO A 40 -14.27 -19.45 -21.67
CA PRO A 40 -13.98 -20.49 -22.66
C PRO A 40 -13.42 -19.95 -23.98
N ILE A 41 -12.74 -20.83 -24.74
CA ILE A 41 -12.23 -20.50 -26.07
C ILE A 41 -13.43 -20.44 -27.04
N PRO A 42 -13.63 -19.34 -27.79
CA PRO A 42 -14.56 -19.29 -28.91
C PRO A 42 -14.43 -20.48 -29.87
N GLU A 43 -15.56 -21.12 -30.22
CA GLU A 43 -15.58 -22.32 -31.07
C GLU A 43 -14.88 -22.12 -32.42
N ASN A 44 -15.01 -20.93 -33.01
CA ASN A 44 -14.36 -20.54 -34.25
C ASN A 44 -12.83 -20.35 -34.17
N GLN A 45 -12.22 -20.40 -32.98
CA GLN A 45 -10.75 -20.44 -32.80
C GLN A 45 -10.22 -21.89 -32.75
N LEU A 46 -11.06 -22.87 -32.45
CA LEU A 46 -10.71 -24.30 -32.45
C LEU A 46 -11.31 -25.07 -33.63
N GLU A 47 -12.17 -24.43 -34.44
CA GLU A 47 -12.80 -25.02 -35.63
C GLU A 47 -11.73 -25.43 -36.68
N ASN A 48 -11.45 -26.72 -36.79
CA ASN A 48 -10.37 -27.32 -37.59
C ASN A 48 -8.94 -27.04 -37.07
N ALA A 49 -8.76 -26.61 -35.82
CA ALA A 49 -7.44 -26.50 -35.21
C ALA A 49 -6.79 -27.88 -35.04
N ASP A 50 -5.50 -27.99 -35.37
CA ASP A 50 -4.69 -29.16 -35.04
C ASP A 50 -4.16 -29.09 -33.59
N ARG A 51 -3.30 -30.03 -33.20
CA ARG A 51 -2.72 -30.09 -31.84
C ARG A 51 -1.88 -28.87 -31.51
N GLN A 52 -1.13 -28.32 -32.46
CA GLN A 52 -0.33 -27.11 -32.24
C GLN A 52 -1.25 -25.89 -32.15
N GLY A 53 -2.17 -25.72 -33.09
CA GLY A 53 -3.15 -24.63 -33.05
C GLY A 53 -4.01 -24.63 -31.78
N THR A 54 -4.32 -25.82 -31.24
CA THR A 54 -5.01 -25.95 -29.94
C THR A 54 -4.14 -25.44 -28.78
N VAL A 55 -2.87 -25.83 -28.71
CA VAL A 55 -1.93 -25.31 -27.68
C VAL A 55 -1.73 -23.81 -27.82
N ASP A 56 -1.52 -23.32 -29.04
CA ASP A 56 -1.29 -21.90 -29.32
C ASP A 56 -2.47 -21.06 -28.85
N GLN A 57 -3.71 -21.47 -29.17
CA GLN A 57 -4.92 -20.80 -28.68
C GLN A 57 -5.11 -20.94 -27.17
N MET A 58 -4.74 -22.06 -26.54
CA MET A 58 -4.79 -22.18 -25.07
C MET A 58 -3.82 -21.21 -24.38
N VAL A 59 -2.56 -21.14 -24.84
CA VAL A 59 -1.54 -20.29 -24.24
C VAL A 59 -1.80 -18.81 -24.51
N GLU A 60 -2.30 -18.45 -25.71
CA GLU A 60 -2.76 -17.09 -26.03
C GLU A 60 -3.98 -16.69 -25.18
N ARG A 61 -4.90 -17.62 -24.89
CA ARG A 61 -6.15 -17.33 -24.19
C ARG A 61 -6.01 -17.30 -22.67
N TYR A 62 -5.12 -18.11 -22.10
CA TYR A 62 -5.10 -18.45 -20.67
C TYR A 62 -3.74 -18.31 -19.99
N ASP A 63 -2.67 -17.90 -20.68
CA ASP A 63 -1.28 -18.03 -20.20
C ASP A 63 -0.77 -19.49 -20.11
N PRO A 64 0.56 -19.73 -20.10
CA PRO A 64 1.12 -21.08 -20.16
C PRO A 64 0.75 -21.93 -18.93
N GLU A 65 0.86 -21.35 -17.75
CA GLU A 65 0.63 -22.00 -16.47
C GLU A 65 -0.85 -22.43 -16.31
N ALA A 66 -1.81 -21.53 -16.55
CA ALA A 66 -3.22 -21.93 -16.45
C ALA A 66 -3.70 -22.78 -17.64
N ALA A 67 -3.05 -22.71 -18.81
CA ALA A 67 -3.27 -23.69 -19.88
C ALA A 67 -2.92 -25.13 -19.44
N VAL A 68 -1.95 -25.33 -18.54
CA VAL A 68 -1.67 -26.64 -17.91
C VAL A 68 -2.78 -27.04 -16.95
N GLU A 69 -3.27 -26.13 -16.10
CA GLU A 69 -4.37 -26.44 -15.18
C GLU A 69 -5.65 -26.85 -15.93
N ILE A 70 -6.02 -26.08 -16.96
CA ILE A 70 -7.17 -26.37 -17.83
C ILE A 70 -6.98 -27.72 -18.55
N THR A 71 -5.79 -27.98 -19.09
CA THR A 71 -5.47 -29.29 -19.71
C THR A 71 -5.64 -30.43 -18.72
N LEU A 72 -5.16 -30.29 -17.48
CA LEU A 72 -5.31 -31.29 -16.43
C LEU A 72 -6.77 -31.52 -16.03
N MET A 73 -7.59 -30.47 -15.95
CA MET A 73 -9.02 -30.60 -15.65
C MET A 73 -9.78 -31.31 -16.76
N ILE A 74 -9.51 -30.98 -18.03
CA ILE A 74 -10.18 -31.60 -19.18
C ILE A 74 -9.74 -33.06 -19.36
N LEU A 75 -8.42 -33.35 -19.30
CA LEU A 75 -7.93 -34.73 -19.34
C LEU A 75 -8.55 -35.61 -18.25
N LYS A 76 -8.70 -35.07 -17.03
CA LYS A 76 -9.33 -35.77 -15.90
C LYS A 76 -10.82 -36.02 -16.12
N ARG A 77 -11.53 -35.10 -16.79
CA ARG A 77 -12.93 -35.28 -17.21
C ARG A 77 -13.09 -36.34 -18.31
N MET A 78 -12.14 -36.40 -19.24
CA MET A 78 -12.06 -37.39 -20.30
C MET A 78 -11.52 -38.77 -19.82
N ASP A 79 -11.47 -38.99 -18.51
CA ASP A 79 -10.87 -40.17 -17.84
C ASP A 79 -9.41 -40.49 -18.22
N GLN A 80 -8.68 -39.55 -18.82
CA GLN A 80 -7.26 -39.68 -19.21
C GLN A 80 -6.30 -39.56 -18.02
N ASN A 81 -6.66 -40.20 -16.91
CA ASN A 81 -6.01 -40.10 -15.61
C ASN A 81 -4.51 -40.41 -15.63
N ASP A 82 -4.03 -41.23 -16.57
CA ASP A 82 -2.60 -41.52 -16.72
C ASP A 82 -1.84 -40.42 -17.48
N LEU A 83 -2.47 -39.73 -18.44
CA LEU A 83 -1.92 -38.50 -19.02
C LEU A 83 -1.94 -37.35 -18.01
N THR A 84 -2.99 -37.23 -17.19
CA THR A 84 -3.04 -36.27 -16.07
C THR A 84 -1.86 -36.48 -15.11
N LYS A 85 -1.59 -37.73 -14.71
CA LYS A 85 -0.42 -38.09 -13.86
C LYS A 85 0.92 -37.91 -14.56
N LYS A 86 0.96 -37.88 -15.90
CA LYS A 86 2.18 -37.66 -16.70
C LYS A 86 2.49 -36.17 -16.74
N LEU A 87 1.56 -35.37 -17.26
CA LEU A 87 1.64 -33.91 -17.32
C LEU A 87 1.98 -33.28 -15.96
N GLN A 88 1.35 -33.72 -14.86
CA GLN A 88 1.69 -33.24 -13.51
C GLN A 88 3.13 -33.49 -13.06
N ARG A 89 3.74 -34.62 -13.47
CA ARG A 89 5.13 -34.95 -13.12
C ARG A 89 6.10 -34.17 -13.99
N ASP A 90 5.79 -34.09 -15.28
CA ASP A 90 6.68 -33.54 -16.28
C ASP A 90 6.66 -32.00 -16.19
N HIS A 91 5.53 -31.38 -15.79
CA HIS A 91 5.43 -29.97 -15.39
C HIS A 91 6.27 -29.68 -14.14
N ARG A 92 6.10 -30.49 -13.08
CA ARG A 92 6.91 -30.36 -11.86
C ARG A 92 8.41 -30.47 -12.13
N ALA A 93 8.82 -31.31 -13.08
CA ALA A 93 10.23 -31.42 -13.46
C ALA A 93 10.77 -30.11 -14.10
N ILE A 94 9.94 -29.35 -14.81
CA ILE A 94 10.28 -28.02 -15.33
C ILE A 94 10.40 -27.02 -14.17
N GLU A 95 9.44 -27.00 -13.25
CA GLU A 95 9.47 -26.15 -12.03
C GLU A 95 10.74 -26.41 -11.19
N GLU A 96 11.05 -27.69 -10.91
CA GLU A 96 12.21 -28.09 -10.10
C GLU A 96 13.56 -27.76 -10.75
N ASP A 97 13.69 -27.82 -12.09
CA ASP A 97 14.91 -27.38 -12.79
C ASP A 97 15.01 -25.85 -12.92
N CYS A 98 13.90 -25.11 -12.99
CA CYS A 98 13.90 -23.65 -12.83
C CYS A 98 14.43 -23.24 -11.44
N VAL A 99 14.00 -23.91 -10.37
CA VAL A 99 14.50 -23.72 -8.99
C VAL A 99 15.99 -24.10 -8.82
N ARG A 100 16.55 -24.94 -9.72
CA ARG A 100 17.99 -25.23 -9.76
C ARG A 100 18.80 -24.18 -10.51
N LEU A 101 18.22 -23.51 -11.50
CA LEU A 101 18.85 -22.41 -12.23
C LEU A 101 18.84 -21.10 -11.41
N ILE A 102 17.80 -20.88 -10.60
CA ILE A 102 17.68 -19.76 -9.66
C ILE A 102 18.11 -20.23 -8.27
N GLY A 103 19.42 -20.18 -8.01
CA GLY A 103 20.09 -20.97 -6.98
C GLY A 103 19.52 -20.96 -5.54
N SER A 104 18.80 -22.04 -5.21
CA SER A 104 18.74 -22.68 -3.87
C SER A 104 18.19 -21.87 -2.68
N SER A 105 16.91 -22.07 -2.38
CA SER A 105 16.45 -22.22 -0.99
C SER A 105 15.22 -23.12 -0.88
N SER A 106 15.01 -23.74 0.29
CA SER A 106 13.86 -24.56 0.70
C SER A 106 13.50 -25.79 -0.16
N SER A 107 14.01 -26.96 0.24
CA SER A 107 13.53 -28.28 -0.21
C SER A 107 13.38 -29.20 1.01
N ALA A 108 12.29 -29.04 1.78
CA ALA A 108 12.05 -29.79 3.02
C ALA A 108 10.57 -29.91 3.44
N MET A 109 9.64 -30.16 2.51
CA MET A 109 8.26 -30.58 2.82
C MET A 109 7.69 -31.48 1.71
N TRP A 110 6.46 -31.99 1.89
CA TRP A 110 5.76 -32.93 0.98
C TRP A 110 6.25 -34.39 0.94
N MET A 111 6.38 -35.02 2.11
CA MET A 111 6.53 -36.48 2.22
C MET A 111 5.67 -37.10 3.35
N GLU A 112 4.43 -36.62 3.53
CA GLU A 112 3.49 -37.21 4.50
C GLU A 112 1.99 -36.93 4.16
N ALA A 113 1.47 -37.57 3.11
CA ALA A 113 0.06 -37.42 2.69
C ALA A 113 -0.55 -38.64 1.97
N SER A 114 -0.23 -39.87 2.38
CA SER A 114 -0.83 -41.09 1.81
C SER A 114 -0.96 -42.23 2.83
N GLY A 115 -2.15 -42.42 3.41
CA GLY A 115 -2.35 -43.45 4.43
C GLY A 115 -3.80 -43.92 4.56
N SER A 116 -4.07 -45.15 4.07
CA SER A 116 -5.35 -45.89 4.17
C SER A 116 -6.54 -45.31 3.36
N LYS A 117 -7.49 -46.12 2.85
CA LYS A 117 -7.64 -47.59 2.92
C LYS A 117 -8.48 -48.15 1.75
N ASP A 118 -8.25 -49.41 1.40
CA ASP A 118 -9.07 -50.17 0.45
C ASP A 118 -10.46 -50.54 0.99
N THR A 119 -11.47 -50.46 0.11
CA THR A 119 -12.45 -51.54 -0.09
C THR A 119 -12.88 -51.53 -1.57
N GLY A 120 -12.69 -52.62 -2.30
CA GLY A 120 -13.10 -52.77 -3.70
C GLY A 120 -14.25 -53.76 -3.91
N ILE A 121 -14.74 -53.85 -5.15
CA ILE A 121 -15.62 -54.90 -5.70
C ILE A 121 -15.41 -54.94 -7.24
N GLN A 122 -15.76 -56.05 -7.91
CA GLN A 122 -15.33 -56.38 -9.27
C GLN A 122 -16.45 -56.41 -10.34
N GLN A 123 -16.09 -55.90 -11.53
CA GLN A 123 -16.35 -56.44 -12.88
C GLN A 123 -17.77 -56.49 -13.51
N ASP A 124 -17.71 -56.52 -14.86
CA ASP A 124 -18.72 -56.97 -15.84
C ASP A 124 -19.99 -56.10 -16.06
N LYS A 125 -20.62 -56.02 -17.26
CA LYS A 125 -20.16 -56.07 -18.67
C LYS A 125 -21.34 -55.83 -19.67
N ASP A 126 -21.01 -55.55 -20.94
CA ASP A 126 -21.76 -55.80 -22.20
C ASP A 126 -23.05 -54.99 -22.58
N GLU A 127 -23.05 -54.45 -23.83
CA GLU A 127 -24.18 -54.09 -24.77
C GLU A 127 -25.22 -52.98 -24.39
N LEU A 128 -25.90 -52.23 -25.28
CA LEU A 128 -26.36 -52.44 -26.68
C LEU A 128 -26.74 -51.10 -27.45
N PHE A 129 -26.89 -51.18 -28.79
CA PHE A 129 -27.54 -50.31 -29.83
C PHE A 129 -28.55 -49.19 -29.40
N THR A 130 -28.86 -48.08 -30.10
CA THR A 130 -28.48 -47.35 -31.38
C THR A 130 -29.17 -45.93 -31.33
N GLU A 131 -29.25 -44.98 -32.29
CA GLU A 131 -29.02 -44.83 -33.76
C GLU A 131 -28.81 -43.31 -34.13
N THR A 132 -28.80 -42.89 -35.42
CA THR A 132 -28.78 -41.46 -35.86
C THR A 132 -29.60 -41.16 -37.13
N PRO A 133 -30.24 -39.98 -37.26
CA PRO A 133 -30.78 -39.45 -38.52
C PRO A 133 -29.95 -38.27 -39.10
N LYS A 134 -29.99 -38.10 -40.43
CA LYS A 134 -29.36 -36.97 -41.16
C LYS A 134 -30.39 -35.90 -41.54
N LEU A 135 -29.92 -34.69 -41.80
CA LEU A 135 -30.67 -33.64 -42.52
C LEU A 135 -29.75 -32.93 -43.53
N SER A 136 -30.32 -32.44 -44.63
CA SER A 136 -29.63 -31.64 -45.65
C SER A 136 -30.51 -30.49 -46.14
N ASP A 137 -29.95 -29.66 -47.01
CA ASP A 137 -30.61 -28.64 -47.84
C ASP A 137 -30.85 -27.26 -47.17
N LEU A 138 -29.91 -26.32 -47.40
CA LEU A 138 -30.15 -24.88 -47.56
C LEU A 138 -28.94 -24.21 -48.26
N ASP A 139 -29.13 -23.04 -48.87
CA ASP A 139 -28.27 -22.48 -49.94
C ASP A 139 -27.32 -21.35 -49.45
N PRO A 140 -25.98 -21.37 -49.71
CA PRO A 140 -25.03 -20.54 -48.95
C PRO A 140 -24.86 -19.07 -49.35
N GLU A 141 -25.08 -18.69 -50.62
CA GLU A 141 -24.46 -17.47 -51.18
C GLU A 141 -24.91 -16.14 -50.55
N ARG A 142 -26.06 -16.09 -49.86
CA ARG A 142 -26.57 -14.86 -49.22
C ARG A 142 -26.01 -14.53 -47.84
N GLY A 143 -25.29 -15.45 -47.19
CA GLY A 143 -24.68 -15.17 -45.88
C GLY A 143 -23.40 -14.31 -45.98
N LEU A 144 -22.65 -14.47 -47.06
CA LEU A 144 -21.24 -14.03 -47.14
C LEU A 144 -21.08 -12.50 -47.20
N GLU A 145 -21.99 -11.79 -47.88
CA GLU A 145 -21.92 -10.32 -47.97
C GLU A 145 -22.21 -9.61 -46.64
N MET A 146 -23.12 -10.14 -45.81
CA MET A 146 -23.40 -9.58 -44.48
C MET A 146 -22.26 -9.87 -43.49
N ALA A 147 -21.72 -11.09 -43.51
CA ALA A 147 -20.61 -11.49 -42.64
C ALA A 147 -19.37 -10.61 -42.84
N ASN A 148 -19.00 -10.33 -44.10
CA ASN A 148 -17.83 -9.51 -44.40
C ASN A 148 -17.98 -8.05 -43.95
N SER A 149 -19.19 -7.47 -44.02
CA SER A 149 -19.43 -6.11 -43.51
C SER A 149 -19.32 -6.04 -41.99
N LEU A 150 -19.82 -7.05 -41.27
CA LEU A 150 -19.75 -7.13 -39.81
C LEU A 150 -18.33 -7.40 -39.31
N ASN A 151 -17.62 -8.37 -39.89
CA ASN A 151 -16.23 -8.67 -39.53
C ASN A 151 -15.32 -7.43 -39.67
N THR A 152 -15.53 -6.61 -40.70
CA THR A 152 -14.73 -5.38 -40.90
C THR A 152 -14.93 -4.36 -39.76
N GLN A 153 -16.15 -4.22 -39.23
CA GLN A 153 -16.42 -3.32 -38.09
C GLN A 153 -16.01 -3.91 -36.74
N VAL A 154 -16.12 -5.24 -36.57
CA VAL A 154 -15.64 -5.91 -35.35
C VAL A 154 -14.11 -5.86 -35.27
N ALA A 155 -13.38 -6.17 -36.34
CA ALA A 155 -11.93 -6.18 -36.35
C ALA A 155 -11.32 -4.82 -35.96
N VAL A 156 -11.85 -3.71 -36.50
CA VAL A 156 -11.39 -2.35 -36.16
C VAL A 156 -11.65 -2.02 -34.67
N ASN A 157 -12.85 -2.31 -34.17
CA ASN A 157 -13.19 -2.07 -32.76
C ASN A 157 -12.37 -2.93 -31.79
N THR A 158 -12.01 -4.16 -32.18
CA THR A 158 -11.12 -5.02 -31.39
C THR A 158 -9.70 -4.49 -31.39
N GLN A 159 -9.14 -4.10 -32.55
CA GLN A 159 -7.78 -3.54 -32.60
C GLN A 159 -7.66 -2.23 -31.79
N GLU A 160 -8.64 -1.32 -31.86
CA GLU A 160 -8.63 -0.09 -31.04
C GLU A 160 -8.70 -0.37 -29.53
N ASN A 161 -9.38 -1.43 -29.10
CA ASN A 161 -9.43 -1.82 -27.69
C ASN A 161 -8.15 -2.53 -27.21
N THR A 162 -7.60 -3.47 -27.99
CA THR A 162 -6.34 -4.15 -27.62
C THR A 162 -5.17 -3.17 -27.59
N GLN A 163 -5.05 -2.28 -28.58
CA GLN A 163 -4.00 -1.24 -28.59
C GLN A 163 -4.11 -0.31 -27.38
N ARG A 164 -5.32 0.03 -26.92
CA ARG A 164 -5.51 0.77 -25.67
C ARG A 164 -5.06 0.00 -24.44
N MET A 165 -5.31 -1.31 -24.37
CA MET A 165 -4.95 -2.12 -23.20
C MET A 165 -3.43 -2.24 -23.03
N ASP A 166 -2.68 -2.42 -24.13
CA ASP A 166 -1.21 -2.49 -24.09
C ASP A 166 -0.59 -1.12 -23.75
N GLU A 167 -1.14 -0.01 -24.27
CA GLU A 167 -0.76 1.34 -23.84
C GLU A 167 -1.04 1.58 -22.35
N GLU A 168 -2.11 1.03 -21.78
CA GLU A 168 -2.53 1.31 -20.40
C GLU A 168 -1.72 0.60 -19.32
N LEU A 169 -1.01 -0.49 -19.66
CA LEU A 169 0.03 -1.08 -18.79
C LEU A 169 1.38 -0.36 -18.90
N GLY A 170 1.61 0.37 -20.00
CA GLY A 170 2.83 1.14 -20.26
C GLY A 170 2.81 2.59 -19.77
N ARG A 171 1.70 3.10 -19.22
CA ARG A 171 1.64 4.48 -18.69
C ARG A 171 2.36 4.59 -17.34
N GLU A 172 3.40 5.41 -17.33
CA GLU A 172 4.10 5.84 -16.13
C GLU A 172 3.11 6.47 -15.13
N ARG A 173 3.26 6.16 -13.83
CA ARG A 173 2.39 6.71 -12.78
C ARG A 173 2.97 8.03 -12.29
N ASP A 174 2.23 9.12 -12.43
CA ASP A 174 2.63 10.40 -11.88
C ASP A 174 2.51 10.36 -10.34
N GLU A 175 3.64 10.37 -9.63
CA GLU A 175 3.63 10.49 -8.17
C GLU A 175 3.30 11.92 -7.75
N PHE A 176 2.39 12.07 -6.77
CA PHE A 176 2.08 13.34 -6.15
C PHE A 176 2.08 13.23 -4.62
N THR A 177 2.45 14.33 -3.96
CA THR A 177 2.24 14.50 -2.52
C THR A 177 1.00 15.37 -2.31
N PRO A 178 -0.04 14.92 -1.58
CA PRO A 178 -1.25 15.70 -1.35
C PRO A 178 -0.98 16.91 -0.46
N GLU A 179 -1.76 17.96 -0.65
CA GLU A 179 -1.87 19.04 0.34
C GLU A 179 -2.58 18.52 1.60
N ILE A 180 -2.11 18.94 2.78
CA ILE A 180 -2.76 18.61 4.05
C ILE A 180 -3.73 19.75 4.40
N HIS A 181 -5.02 19.48 4.29
CA HIS A 181 -6.11 20.45 4.41
C HIS A 181 -6.81 20.35 5.78
N ASP A 182 -6.14 20.84 6.83
CA ASP A 182 -6.58 20.63 8.21
C ASP A 182 -7.43 21.78 8.81
N GLN A 183 -8.40 22.30 8.04
CA GLN A 183 -9.24 23.42 8.51
C GLN A 183 -10.12 23.07 9.74
N ASP A 184 -10.54 21.80 9.84
CA ASP A 184 -11.44 21.29 10.89
C ASP A 184 -10.76 20.29 11.86
N ASN A 185 -9.41 20.24 11.89
CA ASN A 185 -8.65 19.25 12.68
C ASN A 185 -9.05 17.78 12.33
N ARG A 186 -9.28 17.51 11.03
CA ARG A 186 -9.75 16.22 10.49
C ARG A 186 -8.72 15.47 9.64
N GLY A 187 -7.54 16.06 9.38
CA GLY A 187 -6.49 15.41 8.59
C GLY A 187 -6.88 15.10 7.14
N GLU A 188 -7.65 15.97 6.48
CA GLU A 188 -8.07 15.76 5.10
C GLU A 188 -6.92 15.98 4.12
N TYR A 189 -6.65 14.99 3.26
CA TYR A 189 -5.72 15.09 2.14
C TYR A 189 -6.45 15.70 0.94
N ARG A 190 -5.77 16.58 0.21
CA ARG A 190 -6.29 17.28 -0.95
C ARG A 190 -5.37 17.06 -2.14
N PHE A 191 -5.94 16.53 -3.21
CA PHE A 191 -5.29 16.38 -4.52
C PHE A 191 -5.94 17.33 -5.52
N GLN A 192 -5.17 18.27 -6.06
CA GLN A 192 -5.54 19.05 -7.24
C GLN A 192 -4.90 18.40 -8.47
N CYS A 193 -5.73 17.85 -9.35
CA CYS A 193 -5.30 17.16 -10.55
C CYS A 193 -5.39 18.10 -11.76
N PRO A 194 -4.30 18.34 -12.52
CA PRO A 194 -4.30 19.28 -13.64
C PRO A 194 -4.87 18.70 -14.95
N SER A 195 -4.95 17.38 -15.09
CA SER A 195 -5.25 16.72 -16.38
C SER A 195 -5.85 15.33 -16.20
N ALA A 196 -6.25 14.70 -17.32
CA ALA A 196 -6.42 13.26 -17.36
C ALA A 196 -5.08 12.55 -17.08
N GLY A 197 -5.11 11.38 -16.43
CA GLY A 197 -3.90 10.64 -16.07
C GLY A 197 -4.13 9.57 -15.00
N LEU A 198 -3.02 8.99 -14.51
CA LEU A 198 -3.01 7.98 -13.45
C LEU A 198 -2.01 8.41 -12.37
N PHE A 199 -2.53 8.86 -11.22
CA PHE A 199 -1.77 9.61 -10.22
C PHE A 199 -1.67 8.84 -8.90
N GLN A 200 -0.46 8.58 -8.41
CA GLN A 200 -0.21 7.83 -7.18
C GLN A 200 0.18 8.74 -6.01
N CYS A 201 -0.48 8.57 -4.87
CA CYS A 201 -0.22 9.34 -3.66
C CYS A 201 1.01 8.80 -2.89
N SER A 202 2.02 9.65 -2.69
CA SER A 202 3.24 9.32 -1.93
C SER A 202 3.01 9.08 -0.42
N ILE A 203 1.84 9.48 0.12
CA ILE A 203 1.52 9.37 1.57
C ILE A 203 0.62 8.17 1.88
N THR A 204 -0.36 7.87 1.03
CA THR A 204 -1.37 6.82 1.29
C THR A 204 -1.30 5.64 0.32
N GLY A 205 -0.46 5.68 -0.72
CA GLY A 205 -0.38 4.67 -1.77
C GLY A 205 -1.55 4.66 -2.76
N LEU A 206 -2.66 5.37 -2.46
CA LEU A 206 -3.84 5.45 -3.34
C LEU A 206 -3.47 5.91 -4.75
N VAL A 207 -3.99 5.22 -5.76
CA VAL A 207 -3.88 5.65 -7.17
C VAL A 207 -5.24 6.10 -7.69
N PHE A 208 -5.27 7.25 -8.35
CA PHE A 208 -6.46 7.87 -8.93
C PHE A 208 -6.35 7.86 -10.45
N ARG A 209 -7.30 7.23 -11.14
CA ARG A 209 -7.49 7.46 -12.59
C ARG A 209 -8.45 8.63 -12.79
N MET A 210 -7.95 9.65 -13.47
CA MET A 210 -8.63 10.92 -13.72
C MET A 210 -8.91 11.05 -15.21
N GLU A 211 -10.14 11.44 -15.59
CA GLU A 211 -10.51 11.71 -16.99
C GLU A 211 -10.28 13.18 -17.40
N GLY A 212 -9.87 14.04 -16.47
CA GLY A 212 -9.64 15.47 -16.69
C GLY A 212 -9.20 16.21 -15.43
N GLU A 213 -9.12 17.54 -15.50
CA GLU A 213 -8.85 18.41 -14.36
C GLU A 213 -9.85 18.15 -13.21
N GLY A 214 -9.37 18.15 -11.97
CA GLY A 214 -10.23 17.85 -10.82
C GLY A 214 -9.63 18.17 -9.45
N GLU A 215 -10.46 18.02 -8.42
CA GLU A 215 -10.14 18.30 -7.03
C GLU A 215 -10.77 17.22 -6.14
N VAL A 216 -9.92 16.37 -5.55
CA VAL A 216 -10.33 15.25 -4.69
C VAL A 216 -9.87 15.52 -3.27
N LEU A 217 -10.81 15.62 -2.34
CA LEU A 217 -10.53 15.50 -0.90
C LEU A 217 -10.71 14.05 -0.46
N TYR A 218 -9.83 13.55 0.41
CA TYR A 218 -9.97 12.22 1.00
C TYR A 218 -9.30 12.13 2.37
N ARG A 219 -9.77 11.20 3.20
CA ARG A 219 -9.13 10.82 4.48
C ARG A 219 -9.59 9.45 4.93
N THR A 220 -8.92 8.88 5.90
CA THR A 220 -9.42 7.67 6.58
C THR A 220 -10.68 7.96 7.42
N VAL A 221 -11.43 6.89 7.67
CA VAL A 221 -12.58 6.81 8.58
C VAL A 221 -12.54 5.45 9.31
N PRO A 222 -13.05 5.36 10.55
CA PRO A 222 -13.08 4.10 11.28
C PRO A 222 -14.05 3.09 10.63
N TRP A 223 -13.67 1.82 10.65
CA TRP A 223 -14.52 0.72 10.16
C TRP A 223 -15.66 0.41 11.13
N ASN A 224 -16.87 0.20 10.62
CA ASN A 224 -17.92 -0.47 11.40
C ASN A 224 -17.68 -1.99 11.40
N ARG A 225 -16.71 -2.45 12.20
CA ARG A 225 -16.32 -3.88 12.29
C ARG A 225 -17.51 -4.82 12.56
N ARG A 226 -18.51 -4.36 13.32
CA ARG A 226 -19.73 -5.15 13.62
C ARG A 226 -20.58 -5.40 12.37
N LEU A 227 -20.66 -4.43 11.46
CA LEU A 227 -21.39 -4.57 10.20
C LEU A 227 -20.62 -5.45 9.21
N LEU A 228 -19.28 -5.38 9.19
CA LEU A 228 -18.44 -6.26 8.38
C LEU A 228 -18.56 -7.73 8.82
N ALA A 229 -18.42 -8.02 10.12
CA ALA A 229 -18.56 -9.39 10.63
C ALA A 229 -19.99 -9.96 10.42
N GLN A 230 -21.02 -9.12 10.50
CA GLN A 230 -22.40 -9.52 10.11
C GLN A 230 -22.56 -9.90 8.63
N ARG A 231 -21.53 -9.67 7.80
CA ARG A 231 -21.46 -10.03 6.38
C ARG A 231 -20.35 -11.05 6.07
N GLY A 232 -19.69 -11.61 7.09
CA GLY A 232 -18.56 -12.54 6.92
C GLY A 232 -17.30 -11.89 6.35
N LYS A 233 -17.09 -10.58 6.58
CA LYS A 233 -15.95 -9.81 6.08
C LYS A 233 -15.13 -9.21 7.22
N ARG A 234 -13.83 -8.99 6.99
CA ARG A 234 -12.89 -8.26 7.86
C ARG A 234 -12.09 -7.21 7.08
N PRO A 235 -11.64 -6.10 7.70
CA PRO A 235 -10.75 -5.13 7.06
C PRO A 235 -9.48 -5.77 6.47
N ALA A 236 -9.15 -5.44 5.23
CA ALA A 236 -7.87 -5.75 4.58
C ALA A 236 -7.02 -4.48 4.33
N GLY A 237 -7.59 -3.28 4.56
CA GLY A 237 -6.90 -1.99 4.50
C GLY A 237 -7.65 -0.87 5.23
N PRO A 238 -7.17 0.38 5.17
CA PRO A 238 -7.91 1.54 5.66
C PRO A 238 -9.19 1.80 4.85
N LEU A 239 -10.25 2.28 5.50
CA LEU A 239 -11.44 2.81 4.81
C LEU A 239 -11.23 4.29 4.52
N PHE A 240 -11.19 4.68 3.25
CA PHE A 240 -11.01 6.07 2.83
C PHE A 240 -12.36 6.69 2.44
N LYS A 241 -12.77 7.79 3.08
CA LYS A 241 -13.91 8.62 2.63
C LYS A 241 -13.41 9.70 1.68
N PHE A 242 -14.01 9.74 0.49
CA PHE A 242 -13.71 10.66 -0.61
C PHE A 242 -14.82 11.70 -0.76
N THR A 243 -14.42 12.92 -1.11
CA THR A 243 -15.30 14.02 -1.51
C THR A 243 -14.67 14.69 -2.72
N CYS A 244 -15.18 14.39 -3.93
CA CYS A 244 -14.79 15.13 -5.12
C CYS A 244 -15.52 16.48 -5.15
N LEU A 245 -14.77 17.57 -5.30
CA LEU A 245 -15.32 18.91 -5.46
C LEU A 245 -15.48 19.27 -6.95
N LYS A 246 -14.61 18.73 -7.82
CA LYS A 246 -14.61 18.92 -9.27
C LYS A 246 -13.95 17.73 -9.97
N GLY A 247 -14.45 17.34 -11.15
CA GLY A 247 -13.75 16.42 -12.06
C GLY A 247 -14.13 14.94 -11.91
N SER A 248 -13.64 14.16 -12.87
CA SER A 248 -14.06 12.77 -13.10
C SER A 248 -13.01 11.78 -12.62
N VAL A 249 -13.11 11.33 -11.37
CA VAL A 249 -12.43 10.11 -10.92
C VAL A 249 -13.27 8.92 -11.35
N CYS A 250 -12.77 8.06 -12.25
CA CYS A 250 -13.53 6.92 -12.78
C CYS A 250 -13.02 5.56 -12.28
N GLN A 251 -11.83 5.53 -11.67
CA GLN A 251 -11.24 4.31 -11.09
C GLN A 251 -10.29 4.68 -9.94
N LEU A 252 -10.33 3.86 -8.88
CA LEU A 252 -9.41 3.89 -7.75
C LEU A 252 -8.57 2.62 -7.74
N HIS A 253 -7.30 2.72 -7.36
CA HIS A 253 -6.48 1.59 -6.95
C HIS A 253 -6.20 1.72 -5.45
N LEU A 254 -6.70 0.76 -4.66
CA LEU A 254 -6.58 0.71 -3.20
C LEU A 254 -5.39 -0.22 -2.82
N PRO A 255 -4.49 0.18 -1.90
CA PRO A 255 -3.31 -0.60 -1.58
C PRO A 255 -3.61 -1.74 -0.59
N HIS A 256 -3.16 -2.96 -0.91
CA HIS A 256 -3.30 -4.15 -0.05
C HIS A 256 -1.94 -4.72 0.38
N CYS A 257 -1.97 -5.63 1.35
CA CYS A 257 -0.78 -6.24 1.96
C CYS A 257 -0.52 -7.70 1.54
N GLU A 258 -1.47 -8.37 0.87
CA GLU A 258 -1.39 -9.81 0.58
C GLU A 258 -0.19 -10.17 -0.34
N ILE A 259 0.38 -11.37 -0.15
CA ILE A 259 1.51 -11.88 -0.93
C ILE A 259 1.04 -13.05 -1.82
N TYR A 260 1.44 -13.00 -3.09
CA TYR A 260 1.22 -14.06 -4.07
C TYR A 260 2.35 -15.08 -4.00
N ASN A 261 1.99 -16.32 -3.67
CA ASN A 261 2.76 -17.50 -4.06
C ASN A 261 1.99 -18.19 -5.19
N SER A 262 2.69 -18.75 -6.17
CA SER A 262 2.10 -19.39 -7.35
C SER A 262 1.04 -20.44 -6.93
N GLY A 263 -0.18 -20.32 -7.47
CA GLY A 263 -1.32 -21.18 -7.15
C GLY A 263 -2.33 -20.62 -6.13
N LEU A 264 -2.19 -19.36 -5.68
CA LEU A 264 -3.19 -18.67 -4.85
C LEU A 264 -3.70 -17.39 -5.51
N THR A 265 -4.96 -17.40 -5.93
CA THR A 265 -5.71 -16.20 -6.36
C THR A 265 -6.17 -15.39 -5.14
N CYS A 266 -6.33 -14.08 -5.31
CA CYS A 266 -6.86 -13.19 -4.28
C CYS A 266 -8.39 -12.99 -4.38
N ASP A 267 -9.13 -14.03 -4.75
CA ASP A 267 -10.58 -13.94 -4.98
C ASP A 267 -11.37 -13.63 -3.69
N PHE A 268 -10.72 -13.84 -2.54
CA PHE A 268 -11.18 -13.43 -1.21
C PHE A 268 -11.05 -11.92 -0.93
N LEU A 269 -10.38 -11.14 -1.79
CA LEU A 269 -10.33 -9.67 -1.69
C LEU A 269 -11.51 -9.03 -2.42
N SER A 270 -12.10 -8.03 -1.78
CA SER A 270 -13.21 -7.24 -2.31
C SER A 270 -13.18 -5.83 -1.73
N VAL A 271 -13.82 -4.86 -2.38
CA VAL A 271 -13.87 -3.48 -1.86
C VAL A 271 -15.22 -3.23 -1.21
N ALA A 272 -15.23 -2.85 0.06
CA ALA A 272 -16.45 -2.35 0.69
C ALA A 272 -16.71 -0.92 0.23
N HIS A 273 -17.89 -0.68 -0.35
CA HIS A 273 -18.42 0.65 -0.65
C HIS A 273 -19.44 1.01 0.43
N VAL A 274 -19.19 2.10 1.16
CA VAL A 274 -19.96 2.51 2.33
C VAL A 274 -20.53 3.91 2.09
N THR A 275 -21.86 3.99 2.08
CA THR A 275 -22.61 5.25 2.05
C THR A 275 -23.20 5.52 3.43
N ASP A 276 -23.89 6.66 3.60
CA ASP A 276 -24.55 6.98 4.87
C ASP A 276 -25.83 6.13 5.10
N GLU A 277 -26.27 5.34 4.10
CA GLU A 277 -27.46 4.47 4.16
C GLU A 277 -27.17 2.95 4.05
N ASN A 278 -26.09 2.54 3.36
CA ASN A 278 -25.82 1.13 3.07
C ASN A 278 -24.30 0.80 3.02
N MET A 279 -23.98 -0.49 3.11
CA MET A 279 -22.67 -1.07 2.82
C MET A 279 -22.84 -2.19 1.80
N GLU A 280 -22.17 -2.08 0.66
CA GLU A 280 -22.13 -3.07 -0.41
C GLU A 280 -20.68 -3.49 -0.70
N PHE A 281 -20.50 -4.61 -1.40
CA PHE A 281 -19.18 -5.16 -1.73
C PHE A 281 -19.00 -5.21 -3.24
N ILE A 282 -18.01 -4.48 -3.74
CA ILE A 282 -17.63 -4.41 -5.13
C ILE A 282 -16.55 -5.47 -5.38
N HIS A 283 -16.79 -6.37 -6.33
CA HIS A 283 -15.77 -7.29 -6.81
C HIS A 283 -14.69 -6.51 -7.60
N PRO A 284 -13.39 -6.77 -7.41
CA PRO A 284 -12.33 -6.06 -8.12
C PRO A 284 -12.45 -6.16 -9.64
N HIS A 285 -12.08 -5.09 -10.35
CA HIS A 285 -11.92 -5.15 -11.81
C HIS A 285 -10.61 -5.84 -12.19
N LYS A 286 -9.57 -5.64 -11.38
CA LYS A 286 -8.28 -6.34 -11.43
C LYS A 286 -7.66 -6.28 -10.03
N ILE A 287 -6.90 -7.31 -9.66
CA ILE A 287 -5.98 -7.25 -8.54
C ILE A 287 -4.56 -7.28 -9.11
N THR A 288 -3.66 -6.54 -8.50
CA THR A 288 -2.23 -6.49 -8.84
C THR A 288 -1.41 -6.89 -7.62
N GLU A 289 -0.09 -7.04 -7.74
CA GLU A 289 0.79 -7.38 -6.61
C GLU A 289 0.56 -6.53 -5.36
N THR A 290 0.18 -5.25 -5.54
CA THR A 290 0.12 -4.23 -4.49
C THR A 290 -1.21 -3.50 -4.36
N HIS A 291 -2.08 -3.54 -5.39
CA HIS A 291 -3.34 -2.77 -5.40
C HIS A 291 -4.55 -3.55 -5.92
N VAL A 292 -5.70 -3.34 -5.28
CA VAL A 292 -7.05 -3.73 -5.74
C VAL A 292 -7.60 -2.59 -6.61
N ILE A 293 -8.02 -2.88 -7.84
CA ILE A 293 -8.48 -1.89 -8.80
C ILE A 293 -10.00 -1.98 -8.96
N ILE A 294 -10.71 -0.87 -8.72
CA ILE A 294 -12.16 -0.76 -8.96
C ILE A 294 -12.53 0.46 -9.79
N LYS A 295 -13.58 0.34 -10.61
CA LYS A 295 -14.24 1.49 -11.24
C LYS A 295 -15.23 2.12 -10.25
N ILE A 296 -15.30 3.44 -10.21
CA ILE A 296 -16.22 4.19 -9.33
C ILE A 296 -17.07 5.17 -10.14
N SER A 297 -18.27 5.45 -9.63
CA SER A 297 -19.25 6.37 -10.22
C SER A 297 -19.82 7.37 -9.20
N GLY A 298 -19.29 7.40 -7.98
CA GLY A 298 -19.75 8.23 -6.88
C GLY A 298 -18.65 8.50 -5.85
N PHE A 299 -18.95 9.37 -4.89
CA PHE A 299 -18.01 9.82 -3.86
C PHE A 299 -18.60 9.59 -2.47
N SER A 300 -17.95 8.69 -1.75
CA SER A 300 -18.44 7.99 -0.56
C SER A 300 -17.21 7.41 0.17
N ALA A 301 -17.33 6.32 0.93
CA ALA A 301 -16.17 5.62 1.47
C ALA A 301 -15.89 4.28 0.78
N TYR A 302 -14.62 4.03 0.43
CA TYR A 302 -14.12 2.81 -0.18
C TYR A 302 -12.90 2.27 0.57
N GLY A 303 -12.82 0.96 0.76
CA GLY A 303 -11.68 0.31 1.43
C GLY A 303 -11.68 -1.20 1.24
N ASP A 304 -10.49 -1.79 1.24
CA ASP A 304 -10.31 -3.22 1.00
C ASP A 304 -10.79 -4.06 2.20
N VAL A 305 -11.50 -5.14 1.90
CA VAL A 305 -11.96 -6.15 2.85
C VAL A 305 -11.70 -7.56 2.32
N LYS A 306 -11.44 -8.49 3.23
CA LYS A 306 -11.37 -9.92 2.92
C LYS A 306 -12.41 -10.73 3.66
N ASP A 307 -12.73 -11.91 3.13
CA ASP A 307 -13.60 -12.87 3.81
C ASP A 307 -13.03 -13.30 5.17
N GLU A 308 -13.91 -13.63 6.11
CA GLU A 308 -13.54 -13.99 7.48
C GLU A 308 -12.80 -15.34 7.55
N ASP A 309 -13.11 -16.25 6.62
CA ASP A 309 -12.46 -17.55 6.39
C ASP A 309 -11.34 -17.51 5.32
N SER A 310 -10.91 -16.32 4.89
CA SER A 310 -9.79 -16.15 3.93
C SER A 310 -8.50 -16.83 4.42
N PRO A 311 -7.70 -17.41 3.50
CA PRO A 311 -6.56 -18.24 3.86
C PRO A 311 -5.51 -17.46 4.66
N THR A 312 -4.98 -18.09 5.71
CA THR A 312 -3.98 -17.49 6.59
C THR A 312 -2.59 -17.62 5.96
N VAL A 313 -2.23 -16.64 5.14
CA VAL A 313 -0.96 -16.56 4.39
C VAL A 313 -0.10 -15.39 4.88
N PRO A 314 1.24 -15.41 4.67
CA PRO A 314 2.09 -14.26 4.96
C PRO A 314 1.65 -13.01 4.20
N ILE A 315 1.62 -11.87 4.88
CA ILE A 315 1.38 -10.55 4.29
C ILE A 315 2.61 -9.65 4.42
N ARG A 316 2.73 -8.66 3.52
CA ARG A 316 3.71 -7.58 3.64
C ARG A 316 3.38 -6.73 4.86
N ALA A 317 4.37 -6.56 5.75
CA ALA A 317 4.18 -5.90 7.03
C ALA A 317 5.33 -4.93 7.37
N LEU A 318 5.14 -4.21 8.47
CA LEU A 318 6.02 -3.16 8.98
C LEU A 318 6.26 -3.38 10.48
N VAL A 319 7.52 -3.29 10.89
CA VAL A 319 7.94 -3.13 12.28
C VAL A 319 8.19 -1.64 12.53
N LEU A 320 7.23 -0.94 13.16
CA LEU A 320 7.37 0.49 13.49
C LEU A 320 7.80 0.69 14.94
N LEU A 321 8.66 1.69 15.16
CA LEU A 321 9.34 1.92 16.43
C LEU A 321 9.03 3.31 16.99
N PHE A 322 8.56 3.36 18.24
CA PHE A 322 8.33 4.62 18.98
C PHE A 322 9.05 4.58 20.32
N TYR A 323 10.09 5.39 20.46
CA TYR A 323 10.93 5.46 21.65
C TYR A 323 10.48 6.56 22.62
N THR A 324 10.24 6.19 23.87
CA THR A 324 10.03 7.11 25.00
C THR A 324 11.37 7.31 25.72
N PRO A 325 12.06 8.46 25.51
CA PRO A 325 13.38 8.70 26.05
C PRO A 325 13.38 8.91 27.58
N PRO A 326 14.52 8.72 28.27
CA PRO A 326 14.60 8.80 29.71
C PRO A 326 14.42 10.24 30.23
N VAL A 327 13.58 10.39 31.25
CA VAL A 327 13.32 11.68 31.92
C VAL A 327 14.20 11.81 33.17
N VAL A 328 15.28 12.59 33.05
CA VAL A 328 16.26 12.89 34.11
C VAL A 328 15.54 13.26 35.43
N PRO A 329 15.91 12.66 36.58
CA PRO A 329 17.06 11.76 36.83
C PRO A 329 16.78 10.27 36.58
N LYS A 330 15.60 9.88 36.08
CA LYS A 330 15.29 8.48 35.78
C LYS A 330 16.04 8.05 34.52
N LYS A 331 16.81 6.96 34.61
CA LYS A 331 17.48 6.33 33.45
C LYS A 331 16.56 5.44 32.62
N ARG A 332 15.34 5.15 33.11
CA ARG A 332 14.40 4.23 32.46
C ARG A 332 13.81 4.83 31.19
N SER A 333 13.78 4.03 30.13
CA SER A 333 13.15 4.36 28.84
C SER A 333 12.34 3.17 28.32
N ILE A 334 11.49 3.41 27.32
CA ILE A 334 10.63 2.37 26.71
C ILE A 334 10.76 2.46 25.20
N LEU A 335 11.09 1.36 24.53
CA LEU A 335 10.93 1.24 23.09
C LEU A 335 9.66 0.45 22.81
N ASN A 336 8.70 1.11 22.15
CA ASN A 336 7.45 0.50 21.73
C ASN A 336 7.60 -0.01 20.30
N VAL A 337 7.21 -1.25 20.07
CA VAL A 337 7.33 -1.95 18.78
C VAL A 337 5.94 -2.35 18.32
N LEU A 338 5.55 -1.89 17.12
CA LEU A 338 4.26 -2.17 16.50
C LEU A 338 4.51 -3.08 15.29
N LEU A 339 3.77 -4.18 15.20
CA LEU A 339 3.64 -4.97 13.99
C LEU A 339 2.35 -4.53 13.27
N LEU A 340 2.46 -4.04 12.04
CA LEU A 340 1.32 -3.51 11.26
C LEU A 340 1.38 -4.02 9.80
N PRO A 341 0.24 -4.18 9.10
CA PRO A 341 0.20 -4.36 7.65
C PRO A 341 0.87 -3.21 6.88
N ILE A 342 1.45 -3.47 5.71
CA ILE A 342 2.19 -2.44 4.94
C ILE A 342 1.32 -1.28 4.44
N ASN A 343 0.01 -1.50 4.29
CA ASN A 343 -0.96 -0.53 3.78
C ASN A 343 -1.59 0.36 4.87
N VAL A 344 -1.04 0.39 6.09
CA VAL A 344 -1.35 1.46 7.06
C VAL A 344 -0.74 2.79 6.62
N VAL A 345 -1.46 3.90 6.79
CA VAL A 345 -0.93 5.23 6.51
C VAL A 345 0.04 5.64 7.63
N ILE A 346 1.35 5.41 7.43
CA ILE A 346 2.41 5.62 8.45
C ILE A 346 2.33 7.03 9.08
N ARG A 347 1.96 8.05 8.28
CA ARG A 347 1.73 9.43 8.74
C ARG A 347 0.67 9.51 9.84
N GLU A 348 -0.43 8.79 9.69
CA GLU A 348 -1.54 8.74 10.66
C GLU A 348 -1.14 7.94 11.91
N VAL A 349 -0.36 6.86 11.75
CA VAL A 349 0.24 6.13 12.88
C VAL A 349 1.07 7.07 13.75
N GLN A 350 1.95 7.87 13.12
CA GLN A 350 2.77 8.86 13.82
C GLN A 350 1.94 9.97 14.47
N GLU A 351 0.89 10.46 13.82
CA GLU A 351 0.03 11.51 14.35
C GLU A 351 -0.81 11.05 15.55
N GLU A 352 -1.38 9.86 15.49
CA GLU A 352 -2.13 9.29 16.60
C GLU A 352 -1.22 8.97 17.80
N TRP A 353 0.01 8.50 17.56
CA TRP A 353 1.02 8.36 18.61
C TRP A 353 1.46 9.69 19.20
N ARG A 354 1.66 10.72 18.38
CA ARG A 354 1.98 12.09 18.83
C ARG A 354 0.87 12.64 19.73
N ARG A 355 -0.38 12.51 19.30
CA ARG A 355 -1.59 12.97 20.02
C ARG A 355 -1.79 12.24 21.35
N ARG A 356 -1.52 10.93 21.41
CA ARG A 356 -1.64 10.13 22.64
C ARG A 356 -0.55 10.39 23.68
N ASN A 357 0.64 10.82 23.25
CA ASN A 357 1.83 10.86 24.11
C ASN A 357 2.40 12.27 24.32
N GLU A 358 1.69 13.34 23.96
CA GLU A 358 2.12 14.74 24.15
C GLU A 358 3.51 15.05 23.58
N ASP A 359 3.79 14.64 22.34
CA ASP A 359 5.11 14.77 21.67
C ASP A 359 6.30 14.08 22.40
N ARG A 360 6.06 13.31 23.48
CA ARG A 360 7.12 12.68 24.28
C ARG A 360 7.79 11.47 23.59
N ASN A 361 7.15 10.89 22.58
CA ASN A 361 7.64 9.69 21.89
C ASN A 361 8.26 10.06 20.54
N ILE A 362 9.47 9.57 20.29
CA ILE A 362 10.23 9.79 19.07
C ILE A 362 10.00 8.58 18.15
N TYR A 363 9.52 8.82 16.93
CA TYR A 363 9.51 7.79 15.88
C TYR A 363 10.96 7.49 15.48
N VAL A 364 11.36 6.22 15.52
CA VAL A 364 12.72 5.79 15.16
C VAL A 364 12.70 5.18 13.77
N GLU A 365 13.17 5.95 12.80
CA GLU A 365 13.20 5.57 11.39
C GLU A 365 14.20 4.42 11.15
N THR A 366 13.72 3.34 10.54
CA THR A 366 14.49 2.13 10.22
C THR A 366 13.94 1.49 8.95
N ASN A 367 14.65 0.53 8.36
CA ASN A 367 14.06 -0.37 7.35
C ASN A 367 13.10 -1.35 8.06
N SER A 368 11.85 -0.93 8.16
CA SER A 368 10.75 -1.58 8.88
C SER A 368 10.11 -2.75 8.15
N HIS A 369 10.35 -2.92 6.84
CA HIS A 369 9.69 -3.95 6.04
C HIS A 369 10.02 -5.37 6.48
N CYS A 370 8.98 -6.20 6.59
CA CYS A 370 9.05 -7.63 6.87
C CYS A 370 7.86 -8.37 6.21
N GLN A 371 7.79 -9.68 6.42
CA GLN A 371 6.61 -10.49 6.14
C GLN A 371 6.11 -11.10 7.46
N LEU A 372 4.80 -11.08 7.70
CA LEU A 372 4.17 -11.65 8.89
C LEU A 372 2.91 -12.41 8.50
N THR A 373 2.65 -13.55 9.13
CA THR A 373 1.44 -14.35 8.96
C THR A 373 0.39 -13.87 9.97
N PRO A 374 -0.82 -13.47 9.55
CA PRO A 374 -1.90 -13.14 10.47
C PRO A 374 -2.23 -14.30 11.42
N ASN A 375 -2.67 -13.99 12.63
CA ASN A 375 -3.00 -14.95 13.69
C ASN A 375 -1.83 -15.85 14.16
N GLN A 376 -0.59 -15.57 13.72
CA GLN A 376 0.60 -16.30 14.15
C GLN A 376 1.29 -15.58 15.32
N GLU A 377 1.82 -16.35 16.27
CA GLU A 377 2.61 -15.82 17.38
C GLU A 377 4.03 -15.46 16.93
N TYR A 378 4.50 -14.30 17.38
CA TYR A 378 5.87 -13.82 17.23
C TYR A 378 6.50 -13.57 18.61
N ASN A 379 7.83 -13.63 18.69
CA ASN A 379 8.60 -13.14 19.83
C ASN A 379 9.55 -12.01 19.41
N LEU A 380 9.80 -11.09 20.34
CA LEU A 380 10.81 -10.05 20.20
C LEU A 380 11.98 -10.35 21.16
N SER A 381 13.20 -10.31 20.63
CA SER A 381 14.43 -10.57 21.38
C SER A 381 15.52 -9.55 21.04
N THR A 382 16.56 -9.50 21.86
CA THR A 382 17.63 -8.49 21.79
C THR A 382 18.96 -9.02 22.31
N ASP A 383 20.06 -8.36 21.95
CA ASP A 383 21.44 -8.68 22.32
C ASP A 383 21.93 -8.02 23.62
N LEU A 384 21.10 -7.18 24.25
CA LEU A 384 21.46 -6.42 25.46
C LEU A 384 21.85 -7.34 26.64
N THR A 385 22.94 -6.97 27.31
CA THR A 385 23.42 -7.61 28.56
C THR A 385 22.93 -6.92 29.84
N ASP A 386 22.38 -5.71 29.70
CA ASP A 386 21.90 -4.86 30.79
C ASP A 386 20.53 -5.31 31.32
N GLU A 387 20.06 -4.73 32.43
CA GLU A 387 18.69 -4.97 32.92
C GLU A 387 17.64 -4.40 31.95
N TYR A 388 17.04 -5.28 31.14
CA TYR A 388 15.87 -4.99 30.31
C TYR A 388 14.70 -5.95 30.62
N LEU A 389 13.51 -5.61 30.13
CA LEU A 389 12.34 -6.49 30.12
C LEU A 389 11.53 -6.26 28.84
N ILE A 390 11.18 -7.33 28.12
CA ILE A 390 10.22 -7.26 27.01
C ILE A 390 8.86 -7.74 27.53
N LYS A 391 7.77 -7.01 27.20
CA LYS A 391 6.40 -7.47 27.41
C LYS A 391 5.50 -7.20 26.19
N PRO A 392 4.59 -8.15 25.84
CA PRO A 392 4.55 -9.55 26.29
C PRO A 392 5.81 -10.32 25.86
N THR A 393 5.96 -11.60 26.24
CA THR A 393 7.10 -12.42 25.77
C THR A 393 6.90 -12.85 24.32
N ASP A 394 5.64 -13.09 23.98
CA ASP A 394 5.06 -13.65 22.77
C ASP A 394 3.80 -12.84 22.45
N ALA A 395 3.48 -12.64 21.17
CA ALA A 395 2.29 -11.90 20.75
C ALA A 395 1.77 -12.39 19.39
N GLU A 396 0.46 -12.54 19.28
CA GLU A 396 -0.24 -12.79 18.02
C GLU A 396 -0.20 -11.54 17.11
N PHE A 397 0.11 -11.71 15.82
CA PHE A 397 -0.01 -10.64 14.84
C PHE A 397 -1.42 -10.58 14.24
N VAL A 398 -2.21 -9.59 14.65
CA VAL A 398 -3.60 -9.42 14.18
C VAL A 398 -3.68 -8.27 13.16
N ASP A 399 -3.84 -8.62 11.89
CA ASP A 399 -3.79 -7.71 10.75
C ASP A 399 -4.97 -6.72 10.73
N PHE A 400 -6.20 -7.23 10.88
CA PHE A 400 -7.43 -6.45 10.75
C PHE A 400 -7.69 -5.47 11.91
N GLU A 401 -7.08 -5.67 13.08
CA GLU A 401 -7.27 -4.77 14.23
C GLU A 401 -6.48 -3.46 14.10
N SER A 402 -5.43 -3.47 13.28
CA SER A 402 -4.39 -2.45 13.21
C SER A 402 -4.89 -1.04 12.84
N TYR A 403 -5.93 -0.94 12.00
CA TYR A 403 -6.33 0.29 11.28
C TYR A 403 -7.02 1.41 12.10
N GLU A 404 -7.16 1.28 13.42
CA GLU A 404 -7.85 2.28 14.25
C GLU A 404 -7.04 2.77 15.46
N ASN A 405 -6.22 1.90 16.06
CA ASN A 405 -5.68 2.15 17.39
C ASN A 405 -4.17 1.96 17.54
N TYR A 406 -3.47 1.40 16.54
CA TYR A 406 -2.01 1.34 16.48
C TYR A 406 -1.32 1.00 17.82
N ILE A 407 -1.81 -0.04 18.50
CA ILE A 407 -1.36 -0.46 19.83
C ILE A 407 0.01 -1.14 19.70
N PRO A 408 0.97 -0.94 20.63
CA PRO A 408 2.26 -1.59 20.54
C PRO A 408 2.13 -3.10 20.82
N THR A 409 2.60 -3.91 19.87
CA THR A 409 2.64 -5.37 19.97
C THR A 409 3.64 -5.82 21.04
N PHE A 410 4.78 -5.12 21.16
CA PHE A 410 5.75 -5.32 22.23
C PHE A 410 6.23 -3.99 22.83
N GLN A 411 6.64 -4.04 24.09
CA GLN A 411 7.32 -2.96 24.79
C GLN A 411 8.61 -3.48 25.41
N LEU A 412 9.75 -2.93 24.97
CA LEU A 412 11.06 -3.14 25.55
C LEU A 412 11.32 -2.04 26.60
N PHE A 413 11.24 -2.42 27.88
CA PHE A 413 11.53 -1.58 29.02
C PHE A 413 13.04 -1.66 29.33
N LEU A 414 13.73 -0.53 29.24
CA LEU A 414 15.17 -0.41 29.49
C LEU A 414 15.38 0.23 30.86
N GLN A 415 16.19 -0.39 31.74
CA GLN A 415 16.48 0.19 33.06
C GLN A 415 17.71 1.12 33.07
N THR A 416 18.62 0.93 32.12
CA THR A 416 19.80 1.76 31.88
C THR A 416 19.60 2.68 30.68
N VAL A 417 20.58 3.58 30.43
CA VAL A 417 20.63 4.38 29.21
C VAL A 417 21.34 3.55 28.15
N VAL A 418 20.67 3.31 27.03
CA VAL A 418 21.14 2.49 25.91
C VAL A 418 21.18 3.37 24.67
N GLU A 419 22.30 3.36 23.93
CA GLU A 419 22.51 4.19 22.72
C GLU A 419 22.18 3.43 21.42
N GLN A 420 22.35 2.11 21.42
CA GLN A 420 22.01 1.22 20.32
C GLN A 420 21.51 -0.12 20.87
N VAL A 421 20.64 -0.80 20.12
CA VAL A 421 20.05 -2.09 20.48
C VAL A 421 19.84 -2.94 19.22
N ASN A 422 20.29 -4.19 19.17
CA ASN A 422 19.86 -5.10 18.11
C ASN A 422 18.51 -5.72 18.49
N LEU A 423 17.57 -5.72 17.56
CA LEU A 423 16.24 -6.28 17.72
C LEU A 423 16.02 -7.40 16.71
N LEU A 424 15.63 -8.56 17.20
CA LEU A 424 15.32 -9.74 16.40
C LEU A 424 13.87 -10.15 16.67
N LEU A 425 13.03 -10.04 15.64
CA LEU A 425 11.67 -10.54 15.62
C LEU A 425 11.67 -11.93 14.95
N LYS A 426 11.12 -12.94 15.64
CA LYS A 426 10.96 -14.30 15.10
C LYS A 426 9.53 -14.78 15.26
N GLU A 427 9.12 -15.68 14.39
CA GLU A 427 7.95 -16.52 14.60
C GLU A 427 8.18 -17.41 15.85
N ASN A 428 7.13 -17.71 16.62
CA ASN A 428 7.27 -18.55 17.81
C ASN A 428 7.67 -20.00 17.42
N GLY A 429 8.74 -20.52 18.03
CA GLY A 429 9.39 -21.75 17.59
C GLY A 429 10.26 -21.64 16.32
N GLY A 430 10.23 -20.50 15.62
CA GLY A 430 11.01 -20.24 14.41
C GLY A 430 12.50 -20.05 14.66
N VAL A 431 13.34 -20.65 13.82
CA VAL A 431 14.81 -20.55 13.92
C VAL A 431 15.33 -19.22 13.34
N VAL A 432 14.73 -18.78 12.23
CA VAL A 432 15.16 -17.60 11.44
C VAL A 432 14.43 -16.34 11.93
N SER A 433 15.11 -15.19 11.90
CA SER A 433 14.49 -13.88 12.16
C SER A 433 13.69 -13.42 10.94
N VAL A 434 12.41 -13.07 11.11
CA VAL A 434 11.61 -12.41 10.05
C VAL A 434 11.97 -10.93 9.90
N TRP A 435 12.55 -10.33 10.94
CA TRP A 435 13.13 -9.00 10.92
C TRP A 435 14.26 -8.92 11.95
N ASP A 436 15.40 -8.35 11.55
CA ASP A 436 16.63 -8.26 12.35
C ASP A 436 17.33 -6.93 12.03
N ARG A 437 17.46 -6.03 13.01
CA ARG A 437 18.02 -4.68 12.82
C ARG A 437 18.77 -4.18 14.06
N LEU A 438 19.90 -3.53 13.82
CA LEU A 438 20.54 -2.63 14.79
C LEU A 438 19.81 -1.28 14.77
N VAL A 439 19.27 -0.87 15.91
CA VAL A 439 18.48 0.35 16.09
C VAL A 439 19.25 1.33 16.97
N TRP A 440 19.42 2.56 16.50
CA TRP A 440 20.00 3.66 17.30
C TRP A 440 18.90 4.34 18.11
N LEU A 441 19.09 4.44 19.43
CA LEU A 441 18.14 5.07 20.34
C LEU A 441 18.61 6.52 20.61
N PRO A 442 17.79 7.53 20.29
CA PRO A 442 18.17 8.92 20.51
C PRO A 442 18.23 9.21 22.01
N VAL A 443 19.44 9.20 22.56
CA VAL A 443 19.71 9.51 23.97
C VAL A 443 19.11 10.89 24.28
N SER A 444 18.28 10.95 25.32
CA SER A 444 17.76 12.23 25.83
C SER A 444 18.93 13.12 26.20
N ALA A 445 19.18 14.15 25.40
CA ALA A 445 20.31 15.04 25.63
C ALA A 445 20.12 15.78 26.95
N VAL A 446 20.79 15.30 28.01
CA VAL A 446 21.20 16.15 29.13
C VAL A 446 22.00 17.26 28.48
N SER A 447 21.41 18.45 28.31
CA SER A 447 22.09 19.57 27.66
C SER A 447 23.47 19.74 28.28
N PRO A 448 24.56 19.49 27.52
CA PRO A 448 25.86 20.02 27.91
C PRO A 448 25.68 21.53 28.00
N ALA A 449 26.28 22.19 28.99
CA ALA A 449 26.22 23.64 29.09
C ALA A 449 26.70 24.23 27.74
N ALA A 450 25.78 24.88 27.02
CA ALA A 450 25.79 24.83 25.56
C ALA A 450 27.10 25.33 24.95
N PRO A 451 27.80 24.51 24.13
CA PRO A 451 28.72 25.03 23.14
C PRO A 451 27.98 26.07 22.27
N PRO A 452 28.59 27.19 21.89
CA PRO A 452 27.89 28.26 21.21
C PRO A 452 27.28 27.77 19.89
N ALA A 453 25.96 27.91 19.76
CA ALA A 453 25.23 27.46 18.60
C ALA A 453 25.57 28.31 17.36
N ASN A 454 25.71 27.66 16.21
CA ASN A 454 25.65 28.31 14.90
C ASN A 454 24.28 28.03 14.23
N PRO A 455 23.81 28.91 13.33
CA PRO A 455 22.37 29.17 13.26
C PRO A 455 21.72 28.79 11.92
N SER A 456 20.60 28.07 12.00
CA SER A 456 19.67 27.84 10.86
C SER A 456 18.20 28.20 11.17
N THR A 457 17.86 28.41 12.45
CA THR A 457 16.56 28.95 12.88
C THR A 457 16.78 30.35 13.45
N LEU A 458 16.43 31.39 12.70
CA LEU A 458 16.55 32.79 13.11
C LEU A 458 15.59 33.08 14.30
N PRO A 459 16.08 33.23 15.55
CA PRO A 459 15.22 33.36 16.73
C PRO A 459 14.28 34.57 16.69
N GLY A 460 14.67 35.67 16.03
CA GLY A 460 13.90 36.91 15.96
C GLY A 460 12.51 36.76 15.34
N ARG A 461 12.38 35.93 14.30
CA ARG A 461 11.08 35.60 13.68
C ARG A 461 10.14 34.89 14.65
N GLY A 462 10.68 34.05 15.54
CA GLY A 462 9.93 33.45 16.64
C GLY A 462 9.60 34.45 17.73
N PHE A 463 10.59 35.25 18.15
CA PHE A 463 10.49 36.20 19.24
C PHE A 463 9.43 37.29 18.99
N ILE A 464 9.49 37.98 17.85
CA ILE A 464 8.55 39.08 17.53
C ILE A 464 7.10 38.57 17.50
N ARG A 465 6.86 37.39 16.88
CA ARG A 465 5.53 36.78 16.85
C ARG A 465 5.02 36.41 18.24
N ASN A 466 5.86 35.78 19.06
CA ASN A 466 5.47 35.27 20.38
C ASN A 466 5.28 36.38 21.43
N HIS A 467 5.91 37.54 21.26
CA HIS A 467 5.93 38.62 22.26
C HIS A 467 5.34 39.95 21.75
N ARG A 468 4.70 39.97 20.58
CA ARG A 468 4.23 41.17 19.86
C ARG A 468 3.57 42.23 20.75
N THR A 469 2.48 41.87 21.44
CA THR A 469 1.71 42.79 22.30
C THR A 469 2.52 43.35 23.47
N ALA A 470 3.50 42.58 23.96
CA ALA A 470 4.40 43.03 25.00
C ALA A 470 5.52 43.94 24.45
N LEU A 471 5.92 43.79 23.18
CA LEU A 471 6.81 44.73 22.49
C LEU A 471 6.06 46.04 22.18
N GLU A 472 4.88 45.97 21.57
CA GLU A 472 4.01 47.12 21.27
C GLU A 472 3.81 48.03 22.51
N THR A 473 3.64 47.44 23.69
CA THR A 473 3.41 48.17 24.95
C THR A 473 4.67 48.53 25.74
N ARG A 474 5.76 47.75 25.67
CA ARG A 474 6.94 47.91 26.56
C ARG A 474 8.22 48.37 25.87
N LEU A 475 8.29 48.34 24.53
CA LEU A 475 9.50 48.72 23.79
C LEU A 475 9.95 50.13 24.17
N GLY A 476 11.27 50.31 24.32
CA GLY A 476 11.93 51.46 24.96
C GLY A 476 11.85 52.78 24.20
N VAL A 477 12.86 53.64 24.31
CA VAL A 477 12.98 54.81 23.42
C VAL A 477 13.42 54.30 22.05
N LEU A 478 12.70 54.64 20.98
CA LEU A 478 12.97 54.08 19.64
C LEU A 478 14.20 54.69 18.95
N GLN A 479 14.64 55.90 19.34
CA GLN A 479 15.72 56.61 18.65
C GLN A 479 17.06 55.82 18.56
N PRO A 480 17.55 55.13 19.61
CA PRO A 480 18.73 54.27 19.50
C PRO A 480 18.50 52.98 18.69
N LEU A 481 17.26 52.48 18.65
CA LEU A 481 16.90 51.32 17.82
C LEU A 481 16.90 51.70 16.34
N PHE A 482 16.23 52.80 15.97
CA PHE A 482 16.22 53.30 14.58
C PHE A 482 17.63 53.49 14.03
N LEU A 483 18.52 54.14 14.78
CA LEU A 483 19.89 54.40 14.33
C LEU A 483 20.64 53.10 13.95
N ARG A 484 20.49 52.04 14.76
CA ARG A 484 21.11 50.73 14.48
C ARG A 484 20.38 49.93 13.40
N LEU A 485 19.07 50.08 13.27
CA LEU A 485 18.28 49.45 12.21
C LEU A 485 18.58 50.07 10.83
N GLN A 486 18.90 51.37 10.78
CA GLN A 486 19.35 52.05 9.56
C GLN A 486 20.80 51.66 9.21
N ASP A 487 21.69 51.63 10.19
CA ASP A 487 23.09 51.17 10.04
C ASP A 487 23.17 49.73 9.48
N ARG A 488 22.21 48.87 9.84
CA ARG A 488 22.07 47.50 9.29
C ARG A 488 21.14 47.38 8.07
N GLY A 489 20.71 48.49 7.46
CA GLY A 489 19.89 48.50 6.24
C GLY A 489 18.45 47.95 6.40
N VAL A 490 17.99 47.71 7.63
CA VAL A 490 16.63 47.21 7.91
C VAL A 490 15.59 48.31 7.67
N LEU A 491 15.94 49.57 7.92
CA LEU A 491 15.08 50.74 7.69
C LEU A 491 15.78 51.78 6.81
N ILE A 492 15.05 52.43 5.91
CA ILE A 492 15.47 53.67 5.25
C ILE A 492 14.97 54.91 6.03
N ASP A 493 15.42 56.12 5.66
CA ASP A 493 15.04 57.35 6.36
C ASP A 493 13.54 57.66 6.23
N GLU A 494 12.94 57.45 5.07
CA GLU A 494 11.51 57.63 4.80
C GLU A 494 10.64 56.70 5.66
N GLU A 495 11.09 55.45 5.82
CA GLU A 495 10.44 54.46 6.69
C GLU A 495 10.53 54.84 8.16
N ARG A 496 11.70 55.32 8.61
CA ARG A 496 11.88 55.86 9.95
C ARG A 496 10.97 57.07 10.20
N GLU A 497 10.85 57.99 9.24
CA GLU A 497 9.94 59.13 9.36
C GLU A 497 8.46 58.68 9.35
N GLU A 498 8.09 57.66 8.56
CA GLU A 498 6.75 57.08 8.58
C GLU A 498 6.39 56.52 9.96
N VAL A 499 7.33 55.87 10.65
CA VAL A 499 7.15 55.39 12.04
C VAL A 499 7.12 56.55 13.03
N VAL A 500 8.04 57.51 12.95
CA VAL A 500 8.09 58.68 13.87
C VAL A 500 6.84 59.56 13.75
N SER A 501 6.19 59.59 12.57
CA SER A 501 4.96 60.36 12.33
C SER A 501 3.74 59.90 13.15
N LYS A 502 3.76 58.68 13.74
CA LYS A 502 2.61 58.19 14.52
C LYS A 502 2.52 58.95 15.85
N SER A 503 1.30 59.34 16.24
CA SER A 503 1.06 60.31 17.32
C SER A 503 1.21 59.77 18.75
N THR A 504 1.25 58.43 18.94
CA THR A 504 1.49 57.82 20.25
C THR A 504 2.58 56.76 20.20
N LYS A 505 3.35 56.63 21.29
CA LYS A 505 4.47 55.69 21.37
C LYS A 505 4.08 54.24 21.05
N THR A 506 2.90 53.78 21.49
CA THR A 506 2.39 52.43 21.18
C THR A 506 2.17 52.24 19.67
N GLN A 507 1.66 53.26 18.97
CA GLN A 507 1.49 53.23 17.50
C GLN A 507 2.84 53.32 16.77
N GLN A 508 3.82 54.03 17.30
CA GLN A 508 5.19 54.03 16.77
C GLN A 508 5.83 52.63 16.94
N ASN A 509 5.71 52.02 18.12
CA ASN A 509 6.18 50.65 18.37
C ASN A 509 5.48 49.65 17.42
N GLN A 510 4.16 49.75 17.25
CA GLN A 510 3.39 48.90 16.35
C GLN A 510 3.81 49.07 14.88
N ALA A 511 3.88 50.31 14.38
CA ALA A 511 4.28 50.57 12.99
C ALA A 511 5.69 50.03 12.67
N LEU A 512 6.63 50.13 13.62
CA LEU A 512 7.96 49.53 13.51
C LEU A 512 7.89 48.00 13.40
N LEU A 513 7.14 47.34 14.28
CA LEU A 513 6.99 45.88 14.29
C LEU A 513 6.27 45.37 13.03
N ASP A 514 5.22 46.07 12.59
CA ASP A 514 4.47 45.78 11.35
C ASP A 514 5.40 45.85 10.13
N MET A 515 6.26 46.86 10.06
CA MET A 515 7.21 47.10 8.97
C MET A 515 8.35 46.06 8.96
N VAL A 516 8.93 45.77 10.13
CA VAL A 516 9.97 44.73 10.30
C VAL A 516 9.43 43.34 9.92
N VAL A 517 8.20 43.00 10.31
CA VAL A 517 7.57 41.73 9.92
C VAL A 517 7.32 41.66 8.41
N ARG A 518 6.88 42.77 7.80
CA ARG A 518 6.63 42.89 6.34
C ARG A 518 7.90 42.68 5.50
N LYS A 519 9.07 43.08 6.01
CA LYS A 519 10.38 42.91 5.35
C LYS A 519 10.95 41.49 5.41
N GLY A 520 10.28 40.53 6.05
CA GLY A 520 10.68 39.12 6.04
C GLY A 520 11.57 38.69 7.21
N GLY A 521 12.16 37.50 7.10
CA GLY A 521 12.80 36.81 8.23
C GLY A 521 14.10 37.44 8.72
N GLU A 522 14.92 37.96 7.80
CA GLU A 522 16.23 38.56 8.11
C GLU A 522 16.08 39.89 8.86
N ALA A 523 15.15 40.75 8.40
CA ALA A 523 14.78 41.97 9.11
C ALA A 523 14.26 41.71 10.54
N GLN A 524 13.53 40.61 10.74
CA GLN A 524 13.04 40.17 12.05
C GLN A 524 14.18 39.66 12.96
N GLU A 525 15.23 39.07 12.39
CA GLU A 525 16.43 38.70 13.15
C GLU A 525 17.23 39.94 13.56
N GLU A 526 17.54 40.82 12.62
CA GLU A 526 18.34 42.02 12.90
C GLU A 526 17.63 42.95 13.90
N PHE A 527 16.30 43.05 13.85
CA PHE A 527 15.53 43.71 14.90
C PHE A 527 15.71 43.06 16.28
N TYR A 528 15.68 41.73 16.36
CA TYR A 528 15.87 41.01 17.62
C TYR A 528 17.31 41.16 18.16
N GLN A 529 18.33 41.14 17.30
CA GLN A 529 19.72 41.36 17.69
C GLN A 529 19.94 42.81 18.16
N VAL A 530 19.48 43.81 17.40
CA VAL A 530 19.53 45.23 17.78
C VAL A 530 18.76 45.50 19.08
N LEU A 531 17.61 44.84 19.29
CA LEU A 531 16.86 44.92 20.54
C LEU A 531 17.59 44.25 21.71
N ARG A 532 18.26 43.11 21.51
CA ARG A 532 19.12 42.47 22.52
C ARG A 532 20.28 43.37 22.96
N GLU A 533 20.85 44.14 22.03
CA GLU A 533 21.94 45.08 22.33
C GLU A 533 21.45 46.36 23.03
N ALA A 534 20.26 46.86 22.67
CA ALA A 534 19.72 48.10 23.21
C ALA A 534 18.95 47.92 24.53
N ASP A 535 18.25 46.80 24.70
CA ASP A 535 17.49 46.45 25.92
C ASP A 535 17.52 44.93 26.19
N HIS A 536 18.70 44.44 26.57
CA HIS A 536 18.91 43.04 26.99
C HIS A 536 17.92 42.60 28.10
N PHE A 537 17.52 43.51 28.99
CA PHE A 537 16.65 43.19 30.13
C PHE A 537 15.21 42.97 29.71
N LEU A 538 14.67 43.77 28.76
CA LEU A 538 13.35 43.53 28.17
C LEU A 538 13.31 42.19 27.44
N VAL A 539 14.30 41.87 26.60
CA VAL A 539 14.36 40.58 25.90
C VAL A 539 14.36 39.41 26.90
N LYS A 540 15.24 39.47 27.90
CA LYS A 540 15.38 38.42 28.93
C LYS A 540 14.16 38.25 29.84
N ASP A 541 13.34 39.29 30.03
CA ASP A 541 12.05 39.17 30.74
C ASP A 541 10.96 38.57 29.86
N LEU A 542 10.95 38.87 28.55
CA LEU A 542 9.99 38.32 27.60
C LEU A 542 10.23 36.82 27.37
N GLU A 543 11.49 36.42 27.18
CA GLU A 543 11.89 35.00 27.03
C GLU A 543 11.53 34.16 28.26
N LYS A 544 11.70 34.73 29.47
CA LYS A 544 11.37 34.07 30.74
C LYS A 544 9.87 33.79 30.94
N LYS A 545 8.98 34.42 30.17
CA LYS A 545 7.52 34.23 30.30
C LYS A 545 6.97 33.05 29.50
N LYS A 546 7.83 32.10 29.12
CA LYS A 546 7.44 30.72 28.81
C LYS A 546 7.59 29.82 30.05
N ALA A 547 6.68 30.00 31.00
CA ALA A 547 6.45 29.13 32.15
C ALA A 547 4.99 29.28 32.59
#